data_AF-A0A4S4KZ97-F1
#
_entry.id   AF-A0A4S4KZ97-F1
#
_cell.length_a   1.000
_cell.length_b   1.000
_cell.length_c   1.000
_cell.angle_alpha   90.00
_cell.angle_beta   90.00
_cell.angle_gamma   90.00
#
_symmetry.space_group_name_H-M   'P 1'
#
loop_
_entity.id
_entity.type
_entity.pdbx_description
1 polymer ?
#
loop_
_entity_poly.entity_id
_entity_poly.type
_entity_poly.pdbx_seq_one_letter_code
_entity_poly.pdbx_strand_id
1 'polypeptide(L)'
;MSVTTATTPTPANLHQITSPTHLQALLSADLTRPSLLSFWAAWAAPCAATNARVAELAREYGGSGKGSDRTGLLVLEVEADKEETADVAESFEVVSVPTFVLLRVRVFFLFFIYR
;
A
#
# COMPACT_ATOMS: atom_id res chain seq x y z
N MET A 1 27.93 -11.00 23.79
CA MET A 1 26.47 -11.19 23.65
C MET A 1 26.06 -10.52 22.35
N SER A 2 26.05 -11.26 21.25
CA SER A 2 25.72 -10.71 19.94
C SER A 2 24.21 -10.70 19.79
N VAL A 3 23.61 -9.50 19.78
CA VAL A 3 22.18 -9.32 19.49
C VAL A 3 21.99 -9.63 18.01
N THR A 4 21.43 -10.80 17.70
CA THR A 4 20.97 -11.14 16.36
C THR A 4 19.70 -10.32 16.10
N THR A 5 19.84 -9.19 15.40
CA THR A 5 18.69 -8.47 14.85
C THR A 5 18.03 -9.38 13.80
N ALA A 6 16.87 -9.92 14.13
CA ALA A 6 16.06 -10.70 13.20
C ALA A 6 15.51 -9.76 12.12
N THR A 7 16.12 -9.76 10.94
CA THR A 7 15.56 -9.12 9.74
C THR A 7 14.37 -9.97 9.26
N THR A 8 13.16 -9.66 9.74
CA THR A 8 11.95 -10.30 9.25
C THR A 8 11.81 -10.01 7.75
N PRO A 9 11.63 -11.02 6.88
CA PRO A 9 11.52 -10.80 5.44
C PRO A 9 10.34 -9.87 5.12
N THR A 10 10.54 -9.02 4.12
CA THR A 10 9.50 -8.15 3.57
C THR A 10 8.35 -9.00 3.03
N PRO A 11 7.09 -8.72 3.41
CA PRO A 11 5.96 -9.51 2.94
C PRO A 11 5.73 -9.34 1.43
N ALA A 12 5.32 -10.41 0.74
CA ALA A 12 5.20 -10.44 -0.72
C ALA A 12 4.12 -9.50 -1.30
N ASN A 13 3.19 -9.05 -0.47
CA ASN A 13 2.13 -8.10 -0.83
C ASN A 13 2.46 -6.65 -0.45
N LEU A 14 3.70 -6.36 -0.04
CA LEU A 14 4.19 -5.02 0.20
C LEU A 14 5.19 -4.64 -0.89
N HIS A 15 4.95 -3.53 -1.56
CA HIS A 15 5.80 -3.04 -2.64
C HIS A 15 6.21 -1.59 -2.38
N GLN A 16 7.48 -1.29 -2.60
CA GLN A 16 7.95 0.09 -2.67
C GLN A 16 7.75 0.62 -4.08
N ILE A 17 7.01 1.72 -4.19
CA ILE A 17 6.74 2.36 -5.47
C ILE A 17 7.96 3.17 -5.90
N THR A 18 8.33 3.00 -7.15
CA THR A 18 9.54 3.61 -7.75
C THR A 18 9.22 4.56 -8.90
N SER A 19 7.99 4.51 -9.42
CA SER A 19 7.51 5.37 -10.50
C SER A 19 5.98 5.32 -10.61
N PRO A 20 5.34 6.31 -11.28
CA PRO A 20 3.90 6.27 -11.54
C PRO A 20 3.46 5.03 -12.35
N THR A 21 4.27 4.62 -13.33
CA THR A 21 3.98 3.42 -14.14
C THR A 21 4.05 2.14 -13.31
N HIS A 22 4.98 2.05 -12.35
CA HIS A 22 5.06 0.90 -11.44
C HIS A 22 3.80 0.82 -10.55
N LEU A 23 3.35 1.95 -10.01
CA LEU A 23 2.09 2.03 -9.27
C LEU A 23 0.90 1.56 -10.12
N GLN A 24 0.77 2.11 -11.34
CA GLN A 24 -0.31 1.76 -12.25
C GLN A 24 -0.31 0.26 -12.57
N ALA A 25 0.84 -0.34 -12.83
CA ALA A 25 0.97 -1.75 -13.13
C ALA A 25 0.48 -2.63 -11.96
N LEU A 26 0.86 -2.31 -10.72
CA LEU A 26 0.44 -3.04 -9.53
C LEU A 26 -1.06 -2.92 -9.26
N LEU A 27 -1.62 -1.72 -9.35
CA LEU A 27 -3.06 -1.49 -9.17
C LEU A 27 -3.90 -2.14 -10.27
N SER A 28 -3.41 -2.12 -11.52
CA SER A 28 -4.15 -2.67 -12.67
C SER A 28 -4.08 -4.19 -12.75
N ALA A 29 -3.13 -4.83 -12.07
CA ALA A 29 -3.02 -6.29 -12.04
C ALA A 29 -4.21 -6.95 -11.33
N ASP A 30 -4.78 -6.30 -10.33
CA ASP A 30 -5.99 -6.75 -9.62
C ASP A 30 -6.77 -5.55 -9.06
N LEU A 31 -7.72 -5.05 -9.86
CA LEU A 31 -8.57 -3.91 -9.48
C LEU A 31 -9.56 -4.24 -8.36
N THR A 32 -9.81 -5.53 -8.08
CA THR A 32 -10.79 -5.95 -7.08
C THR A 32 -10.21 -6.05 -5.68
N ARG A 33 -8.88 -6.19 -5.58
CA ARG A 33 -8.15 -6.26 -4.33
C ARG A 33 -8.05 -4.88 -3.65
N PRO A 34 -8.37 -4.77 -2.36
CA PRO A 34 -8.12 -3.53 -1.63
C PRO A 34 -6.62 -3.22 -1.57
N SER A 35 -6.28 -1.95 -1.77
CA SER A 35 -4.90 -1.47 -1.79
C SER A 35 -4.72 -0.35 -0.78
N LEU A 36 -3.73 -0.47 0.11
CA LEU A 36 -3.30 0.57 1.04
C LEU A 36 -2.06 1.25 0.46
N LEU A 37 -2.19 2.53 0.11
CA LEU A 37 -1.07 3.40 -0.23
C LEU A 37 -0.61 4.10 1.05
N SER A 38 0.68 3.99 1.35
CA SER A 38 1.35 4.59 2.50
C SER A 38 2.38 5.60 2.02
N PHE A 39 2.03 6.88 2.13
CA PHE A 39 2.90 7.99 1.75
C PHE A 39 3.81 8.37 2.93
N TRP A 40 5.12 8.34 2.70
CA TRP A 40 6.14 8.57 3.73
C TRP A 40 7.29 9.43 3.19
N ALA A 41 8.19 9.88 4.07
CA ALA A 41 9.46 10.50 3.67
C ALA A 41 10.56 10.15 4.67
N ALA A 42 11.81 10.03 4.22
CA ALA A 42 12.93 9.64 5.05
C ALA A 42 13.25 10.63 6.19
N TRP A 43 12.98 11.92 5.98
CA TRP A 43 13.20 12.98 6.98
C TRP A 43 12.11 13.02 8.07
N ALA A 44 10.97 12.38 7.83
CA ALA A 44 9.82 12.44 8.73
C ALA A 44 9.96 11.36 9.81
N ALA A 45 10.47 11.75 10.99
CA ALA A 45 10.57 10.89 12.18
C ALA A 45 9.32 10.02 12.49
N PRO A 46 8.06 10.51 12.40
CA PRO A 46 6.88 9.67 12.65
C PRO A 46 6.70 8.53 11.63
N CYS A 47 7.30 8.62 10.44
CA CYS A 47 7.18 7.58 9.42
C CYS A 47 7.87 6.28 9.85
N ALA A 48 8.96 6.33 10.61
CA ALA A 48 9.70 5.12 11.01
C ALA A 48 8.83 4.15 11.83
N ALA A 49 8.10 4.67 12.83
CA ALA A 49 7.19 3.86 13.65
C ALA A 49 6.00 3.35 12.81
N THR A 50 5.54 4.17 11.87
CA THR A 50 4.33 3.85 11.11
C THR A 50 4.60 2.85 9.99
N ASN A 51 5.75 2.94 9.30
CA ASN A 51 6.19 1.97 8.29
C ASN A 51 6.33 0.55 8.89
N ALA A 52 6.82 0.45 10.14
CA ALA A 52 6.85 -0.82 10.85
C ALA A 52 5.45 -1.43 11.05
N ARG A 53 4.44 -0.60 11.36
CA ARG A 53 3.04 -1.03 11.47
C ARG A 53 2.42 -1.39 10.12
N VAL A 54 2.74 -0.64 9.07
CA VAL A 54 2.32 -0.95 7.70
C VAL A 54 2.86 -2.30 7.24
N ALA A 55 4.13 -2.60 7.53
CA ALA A 55 4.73 -3.91 7.25
C ALA A 55 4.11 -5.05 8.08
N GLU A 56 3.68 -4.79 9.31
CA GLU A 56 2.92 -5.73 10.14
C GLU A 56 1.53 -6.00 9.55
N LEU A 57 0.81 -4.96 9.13
CA LEU A 57 -0.48 -5.07 8.45
C LEU A 57 -0.37 -5.86 7.13
N ALA A 58 0.68 -5.62 6.34
CA ALA A 58 0.90 -6.39 5.12
C ALA A 58 1.01 -7.90 5.42
N ARG A 59 1.68 -8.29 6.52
CA ARG A 59 1.77 -9.70 6.94
C ARG A 59 0.43 -10.24 7.43
N GLU A 60 -0.30 -9.51 8.26
CA GLU A 60 -1.59 -9.96 8.81
C GLU A 60 -2.63 -10.15 7.71
N TYR A 61 -2.62 -9.33 6.65
CA TYR A 61 -3.65 -9.30 5.61
C TYR A 61 -3.20 -9.85 4.24
N GLY A 62 -2.01 -10.47 4.12
CA GLY A 62 -1.39 -10.79 2.81
C GLY A 62 -1.89 -12.02 2.06
N GLY A 63 -2.56 -12.98 2.70
CA GLY A 63 -2.99 -14.21 2.00
C GLY A 63 -3.96 -15.13 2.74
N SER A 64 -4.30 -14.85 3.99
CA SER A 64 -5.26 -15.65 4.79
C SER A 64 -5.92 -14.83 5.91
N GLY A 65 -5.75 -13.50 5.86
CA GLY A 65 -5.93 -12.59 6.98
C GLY A 65 -7.37 -12.20 7.30
N LYS A 66 -7.55 -11.73 8.54
CA LYS A 66 -8.81 -11.17 9.07
C LYS A 66 -9.46 -10.20 8.06
N GLY A 67 -10.76 -10.30 7.90
CA GLY A 67 -11.53 -9.39 7.05
C GLY A 67 -12.84 -10.02 6.62
N SER A 68 -13.83 -9.20 6.29
CA SER A 68 -15.09 -9.70 5.68
C SER A 68 -14.86 -10.27 4.28
N ASP A 69 -13.68 -10.01 3.69
CA ASP A 69 -13.33 -10.32 2.33
C ASP A 69 -12.02 -11.11 2.30
N ARG A 70 -12.00 -12.26 1.61
CA ARG A 70 -10.87 -13.21 1.57
C ARG A 70 -9.76 -12.80 0.59
N THR A 71 -9.90 -11.65 -0.08
CA THR A 71 -9.07 -11.23 -1.22
C THR A 71 -7.67 -10.73 -0.83
N GLY A 72 -7.42 -10.49 0.47
CA GLY A 72 -6.12 -10.01 0.97
C GLY A 72 -5.84 -8.53 0.64
N LEU A 73 -4.86 -7.93 1.30
CA LEU A 73 -4.52 -6.50 1.17
C LEU A 73 -3.24 -6.34 0.33
N LEU A 74 -3.26 -5.45 -0.67
CA LEU A 74 -2.06 -4.97 -1.35
C LEU A 74 -1.55 -3.73 -0.60
N VAL A 75 -0.25 -3.66 -0.30
CA VAL A 75 0.36 -2.53 0.42
C VAL A 75 1.42 -1.89 -0.45
N LEU A 76 1.32 -0.58 -0.65
CA LEU A 76 2.14 0.19 -1.57
C LEU A 76 2.77 1.36 -0.80
N GLU A 77 4.08 1.32 -0.59
CA GLU A 77 4.82 2.40 0.06
C GLU A 77 5.30 3.40 -0.99
N VAL A 78 4.94 4.67 -0.82
CA VAL A 78 5.29 5.76 -1.73
C VAL A 78 6.10 6.80 -0.97
N GLU A 79 7.32 7.06 -1.42
CA GLU A 79 8.12 8.17 -0.86
C GLU A 79 7.66 9.48 -1.50
N ALA A 80 7.02 10.36 -0.73
CA ALA A 80 6.30 11.51 -1.29
C ALA A 80 7.23 12.58 -1.87
N ASP A 81 8.41 12.77 -1.29
CA ASP A 81 9.36 13.83 -1.65
C ASP A 81 10.45 13.37 -2.63
N LYS A 82 10.39 12.10 -3.05
CA LYS A 82 11.34 11.54 -4.01
C LYS A 82 10.94 11.94 -5.43
N GLU A 83 11.89 12.44 -6.21
CA GLU A 83 11.67 13.01 -7.55
C GLU A 83 10.86 12.07 -8.46
N GLU A 84 11.16 10.77 -8.44
CA GLU A 84 10.50 9.80 -9.31
C GLU A 84 9.07 9.44 -8.89
N THR A 85 8.64 9.86 -7.69
CA THR A 85 7.33 9.54 -7.11
C THR A 85 6.54 10.76 -6.64
N ALA A 86 7.06 11.97 -6.79
CA ALA A 86 6.40 13.21 -6.42
C ALA A 86 5.05 13.40 -7.13
N ASP A 87 4.99 13.13 -8.44
CA ASP A 87 3.74 13.20 -9.24
C ASP A 87 2.64 12.27 -8.70
N VAL A 88 3.03 11.14 -8.11
CA VAL A 88 2.09 10.23 -7.45
C VAL A 88 1.50 10.90 -6.21
N ALA A 89 2.34 11.44 -5.33
CA ALA A 89 1.86 12.12 -4.13
C ALA A 89 0.95 13.31 -4.47
N GLU A 90 1.30 14.09 -5.48
CA GLU A 90 0.47 15.20 -5.98
C GLU A 90 -0.88 14.72 -6.51
N SER A 91 -0.92 13.63 -7.28
CA SER A 91 -2.16 13.05 -7.82
C SER A 91 -3.14 12.59 -6.74
N PHE A 92 -2.65 12.30 -5.53
CA PHE A 92 -3.46 11.96 -4.36
C PHE A 92 -3.63 13.12 -3.37
N GLU A 93 -3.24 14.35 -3.77
CA GLU A 93 -3.32 15.57 -2.97
C GLU A 93 -2.61 15.45 -1.61
N VAL A 94 -1.50 14.71 -1.57
CA VAL A 94 -0.74 14.47 -0.34
C VAL A 94 0.10 15.71 -0.01
N VAL A 95 -0.33 16.46 1.00
CA VAL A 95 0.35 17.67 1.49
C VAL A 95 1.20 17.45 2.75
N SER A 96 1.14 16.25 3.34
CA SER A 96 1.92 15.91 4.55
C SER A 96 2.11 14.41 4.69
N VAL A 97 3.17 14.00 5.40
CA VAL A 97 3.45 12.59 5.70
C VAL A 97 3.53 12.36 7.22
N PRO A 98 3.10 11.19 7.73
CA PRO A 98 2.54 10.06 6.98
C PRO A 98 1.08 10.29 6.54
N THR A 99 0.75 9.84 5.32
CA THR A 99 -0.63 9.84 4.80
C THR A 99 -0.99 8.45 4.28
N PHE A 100 -2.22 8.01 4.53
CA PHE A 100 -2.71 6.70 4.13
C PHE A 100 -3.94 6.82 3.24
N VAL A 101 -3.93 6.16 2.10
CA VAL A 101 -5.07 6.09 1.19
C VAL A 101 -5.47 4.64 1.00
N LEU A 102 -6.72 4.31 1.30
CA LEU A 102 -7.28 2.98 1.06
C LEU A 102 -8.13 3.01 -0.21
N LEU A 103 -7.68 2.30 -1.24
CA LEU A 103 -8.38 2.16 -2.51
C LEU A 103 -9.08 0.82 -2.59
N ARG A 104 -10.32 0.84 -3.06
CA ARG A 104 -11.06 -0.37 -3.40
C ARG A 104 -12.10 -0.06 -4.47
N VAL A 105 -11.97 -0.68 -5.64
CA VAL A 105 -12.97 -0.56 -6.70
C VAL A 105 -14.14 -1.48 -6.37
N ARG A 106 -15.37 -0.95 -6.45
CA ARG A 106 -16.60 -1.76 -6.41
C ARG A 106 -17.14 -1.89 -7.82
N VAL A 107 -16.94 -3.05 -8.44
CA VAL A 107 -17.57 -3.34 -9.73
C VAL A 107 -19.04 -3.66 -9.48
N PHE A 108 -19.92 -2.69 -9.77
CA PHE A 108 -21.36 -2.91 -9.71
C PHE A 108 -21.82 -3.49 -11.05
N PHE A 109 -21.96 -4.81 -11.12
CA PHE A 109 -22.53 -5.48 -12.29
C PHE A 109 -24.00 -5.09 -12.42
N LEU A 110 -24.32 -4.16 -13.32
CA LEU A 110 -25.69 -3.74 -13.67
C LEU A 110 -26.49 -4.83 -14.42
N PHE A 111 -26.13 -6.11 -14.29
CA PHE A 111 -26.78 -7.23 -14.97
C PHE A 111 -28.15 -7.62 -14.40
N PHE A 112 -28.62 -6.98 -13.33
CA PHE A 112 -29.91 -7.30 -12.69
C PHE A 112 -31.08 -6.43 -13.15
N ILE A 113 -30.91 -5.51 -14.10
CA ILE A 113 -32.01 -4.64 -14.58
C ILE A 113 -32.51 -5.03 -15.99
N TYR A 114 -31.96 -6.10 -16.59
CA TYR A 114 -32.37 -6.61 -17.91
C TYR A 114 -32.78 -8.09 -17.92
N ARG A 115 -33.15 -8.67 -16.77
CA ARG A 115 -33.80 -9.99 -16.70
C ARG A 115 -35.01 -9.99 -15.79
#